data_AF-A0A532ASH8-F1
#
_entry.id   AF-A0A532ASH8-F1
#
_cell.length_a   1.000
_cell.length_b   1.000
_cell.length_c   1.000
_cell.angle_alpha   90.00
_cell.angle_beta   90.00
_cell.angle_gamma   90.00
#
_symmetry.space_group_name_H-M   'P 1'
#
loop_
_entity.id
_entity.type
_entity.pdbx_description
1 polymer ?
#
loop_
_entity_poly.entity_id
_entity_poly.type
_entity_poly.pdbx_seq_one_letter_code
_entity_poly.pdbx_strand_id
1 'polypeptide(L)'
;AASVLCGVAPTLWLLIAARAAQGLGAAIMMALTTAVVGETVPKARTGSAMGLLGTMSAIGTALGPSLGGLLIAGAGWRAIFLVNVPLGLLAVVLAYRYLPADRREPKTDRAGFDVVGTLLLALTLGAYALAMTIGHGNFGSLNMALLVAATFGTGFFVLVEARVASPLIRLAAFR
;
A
#
# COMPACT_ATOMS: atom_id res chain seq x y z
N ALA A 1 13.33 8.17 -4.97
CA ALA A 1 14.29 7.20 -5.52
C ALA A 1 13.63 6.18 -6.46
N ALA A 2 12.74 5.29 -5.99
CA ALA A 2 12.14 4.23 -6.82
C ALA A 2 11.44 4.72 -8.10
N SER A 3 10.70 5.83 -8.03
CA SER A 3 10.05 6.39 -9.24
C SER A 3 11.05 6.87 -10.29
N VAL A 4 12.20 7.40 -9.88
CA VAL A 4 13.29 7.75 -10.82
C VAL A 4 13.83 6.49 -11.48
N LEU A 5 14.09 5.43 -10.70
CA LEU A 5 14.57 4.15 -11.20
C LEU A 5 13.61 3.54 -12.24
N CYS A 6 12.30 3.63 -12.02
CA CYS A 6 11.31 3.22 -13.03
C CYS A 6 11.39 4.07 -14.31
N GLY A 7 11.54 5.39 -14.17
CA GLY A 7 11.64 6.32 -15.30
C GLY A 7 12.95 6.20 -16.10
N VAL A 8 14.02 5.65 -15.51
CA VAL A 8 15.31 5.42 -16.20
C VAL A 8 15.61 3.95 -16.47
N ALA A 9 14.70 3.03 -16.15
CA ALA A 9 14.91 1.59 -16.29
C ALA A 9 15.25 1.20 -17.75
N PRO A 10 16.41 0.56 -18.00
CA PRO A 10 16.79 0.07 -19.32
C PRO A 10 16.28 -1.35 -19.58
N THR A 11 15.95 -2.11 -18.53
CA THR A 11 15.49 -3.50 -18.60
C THR A 11 14.20 -3.71 -17.82
N LEU A 12 13.42 -4.71 -18.25
CA LEU A 12 12.17 -5.08 -17.59
C LEU A 12 12.38 -5.48 -16.12
N TRP A 13 13.44 -6.24 -15.82
CA TRP A 13 13.74 -6.68 -14.45
C TRP A 13 14.02 -5.52 -13.50
N LEU A 14 14.75 -4.49 -13.95
CA LEU A 14 14.97 -3.30 -13.13
C LEU A 14 13.65 -2.55 -12.88
N LEU A 15 12.80 -2.45 -13.91
CA LEU A 15 11.48 -1.83 -13.77
C LEU A 15 10.61 -2.59 -12.76
N ILE A 16 10.60 -3.92 -12.79
CA ILE A 16 9.86 -4.76 -11.83
C ILE A 16 10.39 -4.55 -10.41
N ALA A 17 11.71 -4.60 -10.21
CA ALA A 17 12.32 -4.38 -8.89
C ALA A 17 12.01 -2.97 -8.35
N ALA A 18 12.10 -1.95 -9.20
CA ALA A 18 11.76 -0.57 -8.83
C ALA A 18 10.26 -0.41 -8.50
N ARG A 19 9.36 -1.10 -9.22
CA ARG A 19 7.93 -1.15 -8.90
C ARG A 19 7.64 -1.84 -7.58
N ALA A 20 8.34 -2.94 -7.26
CA ALA A 20 8.23 -3.60 -5.96
C ALA A 20 8.64 -2.65 -4.82
N ALA A 21 9.77 -1.94 -4.98
CA ALA A 21 10.19 -0.92 -4.02
C ALA A 21 9.20 0.25 -3.91
N GLN A 22 8.59 0.67 -5.02
CA GLN A 22 7.56 1.70 -5.04
C GLN A 22 6.29 1.26 -4.30
N GLY A 23 5.87 0.00 -4.47
CA GLY A 23 4.75 -0.60 -3.75
C GLY A 23 4.98 -0.65 -2.24
N LEU A 24 6.19 -1.05 -1.81
CA LEU A 24 6.58 -1.03 -0.40
C LEU A 24 6.49 0.38 0.20
N GLY A 25 7.03 1.38 -0.51
CA GLY A 25 6.94 2.78 -0.09
C GLY A 25 5.50 3.26 0.03
N ALA A 26 4.62 2.90 -0.92
CA ALA A 26 3.21 3.24 -0.87
C ALA A 26 2.49 2.61 0.33
N ALA A 27 2.77 1.33 0.63
CA ALA A 27 2.19 0.64 1.79
C ALA A 27 2.60 1.31 3.11
N ILE A 28 3.88 1.64 3.26
CA ILE A 28 4.41 2.36 4.44
C ILE A 28 3.72 3.72 4.57
N MET A 29 3.60 4.48 3.47
CA MET A 29 2.93 5.78 3.49
C MET A 29 1.46 5.67 3.91
N MET A 30 0.70 4.68 3.40
CA MET A 30 -0.71 4.50 3.79
C MET A 30 -0.86 4.23 5.29
N ALA A 31 -0.03 3.34 5.84
CA ALA A 31 -0.05 3.00 7.26
C ALA A 31 0.33 4.21 8.12
N LEU A 32 1.45 4.87 7.81
CA LEU A 32 1.94 6.02 8.58
C LEU A 32 0.99 7.23 8.49
N THR A 33 0.40 7.50 7.32
CA THR A 33 -0.53 8.63 7.19
C THR A 33 -1.72 8.47 8.13
N THR A 34 -2.27 7.26 8.22
CA THR A 34 -3.39 6.96 9.14
C THR A 34 -2.98 7.11 10.61
N ALA A 35 -1.79 6.63 10.96
CA ALA A 35 -1.25 6.75 12.32
C ALA A 35 -1.03 8.22 12.73
N VAL A 36 -0.37 8.99 11.85
CA VAL A 36 -0.10 10.42 12.05
C VAL A 36 -1.39 11.21 12.21
N VAL A 37 -2.43 10.92 11.42
CA VAL A 37 -3.74 11.57 11.59
C VAL A 37 -4.33 11.24 12.97
N GLY A 38 -4.19 9.99 13.44
CA GLY A 38 -4.64 9.58 14.77
C GLY A 38 -3.93 10.30 15.92
N GLU A 39 -2.64 10.61 15.76
CA GLU A 39 -1.82 11.27 16.79
C GLU A 39 -1.90 12.80 16.74
N THR A 40 -2.01 13.38 15.55
CA THR A 40 -1.90 14.85 15.34
C THR A 40 -3.24 15.55 15.24
N VAL A 41 -4.31 14.86 14.86
CA VAL A 41 -5.64 15.47 14.66
C VAL A 41 -6.53 15.20 15.88
N PRO A 42 -7.17 16.23 16.47
CA PRO A 42 -8.14 16.03 17.55
C PRO A 42 -9.25 15.06 17.14
N LYS A 43 -9.68 14.16 18.05
CA LYS A 43 -10.70 13.12 17.78
C LYS A 43 -11.97 13.64 17.10
N ALA A 44 -12.41 14.86 17.44
CA ALA A 44 -13.59 15.49 16.84
C ALA A 44 -13.43 15.83 15.34
N ARG A 45 -12.19 15.96 14.84
CA ARG A 45 -11.88 16.30 13.45
C ARG A 45 -11.29 15.13 12.66
N THR A 46 -11.05 13.99 13.27
CA THR A 46 -10.50 12.80 12.60
C THR A 46 -11.35 12.37 11.40
N GLY A 47 -12.68 12.40 11.53
CA GLY A 47 -13.58 12.09 10.41
C GLY A 47 -13.42 13.04 9.23
N SER A 48 -13.26 14.35 9.48
CA SER A 48 -13.01 15.35 8.43
C SER A 48 -11.64 15.16 7.77
N ALA A 49 -10.60 14.88 8.56
CA ALA A 49 -9.26 14.60 8.04
C ALA A 49 -9.24 13.33 7.16
N MET A 50 -9.87 12.25 7.60
CA MET A 50 -10.01 11.03 6.80
C MET A 50 -10.88 11.25 5.56
N GLY A 51 -11.94 12.07 5.66
CA GLY A 51 -12.75 12.49 4.53
C GLY A 51 -11.95 13.24 3.47
N LEU A 52 -11.04 14.14 3.89
CA LEU A 52 -10.13 14.85 2.99
C LEU A 52 -9.15 13.89 2.28
N LEU A 53 -8.55 12.96 3.03
CA LEU A 53 -7.70 11.91 2.45
C LEU A 53 -8.46 11.08 1.40
N GLY A 54 -9.69 10.67 1.73
CA GLY A 54 -10.56 9.91 0.84
C GLY A 54 -10.91 10.68 -0.43
N THR A 55 -11.26 11.97 -0.31
CA THR A 55 -11.56 12.82 -1.48
C THR A 55 -10.33 13.03 -2.36
N MET A 56 -9.16 13.30 -1.77
CA MET A 56 -7.91 13.42 -2.54
C MET A 56 -7.56 12.13 -3.28
N SER A 57 -7.77 10.97 -2.65
CA SER A 57 -7.60 9.66 -3.29
C SER A 57 -8.57 9.44 -4.44
N ALA A 58 -9.85 9.79 -4.26
CA ALA A 58 -10.87 9.69 -5.30
C ALA A 58 -10.57 10.59 -6.50
N ILE A 59 -10.16 11.85 -6.26
CA ILE A 59 -9.73 12.79 -7.30
C ILE A 59 -8.54 12.21 -8.07
N GLY A 60 -7.52 11.71 -7.36
CA GLY A 60 -6.36 11.09 -7.99
C GLY A 60 -6.72 9.86 -8.83
N THR A 61 -7.64 9.03 -8.34
CA THR A 61 -8.12 7.83 -9.05
C THR A 61 -8.92 8.21 -10.30
N ALA A 62 -9.78 9.22 -10.22
CA ALA A 62 -10.59 9.69 -11.35
C ALA A 62 -9.73 10.37 -12.43
N LEU A 63 -8.80 11.23 -12.03
CA LEU A 63 -7.95 11.98 -12.96
C LEU A 63 -6.75 11.17 -13.48
N GLY A 64 -6.35 10.11 -12.77
CA GLY A 64 -5.19 9.29 -13.06
C GLY A 64 -5.15 8.77 -14.51
N PRO A 65 -6.20 8.11 -15.03
CA PRO A 65 -6.23 7.62 -16.40
C PRO A 65 -6.12 8.72 -17.46
N SER A 66 -6.82 9.84 -17.27
CA SER A 66 -6.80 10.97 -18.22
C SER A 66 -5.43 11.64 -18.28
N LEU A 67 -4.85 11.97 -17.11
CA LEU A 67 -3.52 12.59 -17.03
C LEU A 67 -2.42 11.61 -17.47
N GLY A 68 -2.52 10.34 -17.05
CA GLY A 68 -1.61 9.29 -17.46
C GLY A 68 -1.62 9.06 -18.97
N GLY A 69 -2.80 9.02 -19.59
CA GLY A 69 -2.97 8.90 -21.03
C GLY A 69 -2.33 10.06 -21.79
N LEU A 70 -2.55 11.29 -21.34
CA LEU A 70 -1.93 12.48 -21.93
C LEU A 70 -0.39 12.44 -21.82
N LEU A 71 0.14 12.06 -20.67
CA LEU A 71 1.59 11.93 -20.45
C LEU A 71 2.21 10.86 -21.35
N ILE A 72 1.54 9.71 -21.48
CA ILE A 72 1.98 8.62 -22.37
C ILE A 72 1.98 9.09 -23.81
N ALA A 73 0.92 9.77 -24.27
CA ALA A 73 0.77 10.22 -25.65
C ALA A 73 1.83 11.26 -26.05
N GLY A 74 2.23 12.15 -25.13
CA GLY A 74 3.22 13.18 -25.39
C GLY A 74 4.67 12.73 -25.17
N ALA A 75 5.01 12.42 -23.91
CA ALA A 75 6.39 12.18 -23.46
C ALA A 75 6.70 10.69 -23.22
N GLY A 76 5.77 9.79 -23.54
CA GLY A 76 5.91 8.35 -23.37
C GLY A 76 5.65 7.87 -21.94
N TRP A 77 5.62 6.54 -21.76
CA TRP A 77 5.26 5.91 -20.48
C TRP A 77 6.21 6.26 -19.32
N ARG A 78 7.47 6.62 -19.61
CA ARG A 78 8.47 7.00 -18.60
C ARG A 78 8.06 8.29 -17.86
N ALA A 79 7.31 9.17 -18.53
CA ALA A 79 6.85 10.43 -17.97
C ALA A 79 5.95 10.23 -16.74
N ILE A 80 5.12 9.17 -16.72
CA ILE A 80 4.24 8.84 -15.58
C ILE A 80 5.05 8.65 -14.29
N PHE A 81 6.26 8.11 -14.41
CA PHE A 81 7.15 7.89 -13.29
C PHE A 81 7.91 9.14 -12.87
N LEU A 82 8.37 9.91 -13.85
CA LEU A 82 9.13 11.12 -13.60
C LEU A 82 8.28 12.24 -12.99
N VAL A 83 6.99 12.33 -13.34
CA VAL A 83 6.07 13.32 -12.76
C VAL A 83 5.89 13.15 -11.24
N ASN A 84 6.02 11.92 -10.73
CA ASN A 84 5.95 11.65 -9.29
C ASN A 84 7.16 12.17 -8.52
N VAL A 85 8.28 12.47 -9.21
CA VAL A 85 9.52 12.92 -8.56
C VAL A 85 9.36 14.33 -7.95
N PRO A 86 8.94 15.36 -8.71
CA PRO A 86 8.70 16.68 -8.12
C PRO A 86 7.56 16.66 -7.10
N LEU A 87 6.50 15.88 -7.32
CA LEU A 87 5.40 15.72 -6.36
C LEU A 87 5.88 15.08 -5.04
N GLY A 88 6.67 14.02 -5.12
CA GLY A 88 7.25 13.37 -3.95
C GLY A 88 8.22 14.28 -3.20
N LEU A 89 9.04 15.06 -3.92
CA LEU A 89 9.92 16.04 -3.30
C LEU A 89 9.13 17.14 -2.58
N LEU A 90 8.08 17.66 -3.21
CA LEU A 90 7.18 18.63 -2.59
C LEU A 90 6.54 18.05 -1.31
N ALA A 91 6.05 16.80 -1.37
CA ALA A 91 5.50 16.12 -0.20
C ALA A 91 6.51 16.00 0.95
N VAL A 92 7.76 15.65 0.65
CA VAL A 92 8.85 15.58 1.64
C VAL A 92 9.13 16.95 2.25
N VAL A 93 9.21 18.00 1.43
CA VAL A 93 9.43 19.39 1.90
C VAL A 93 8.28 19.85 2.81
N LEU A 94 7.03 19.59 2.42
CA LEU A 94 5.86 19.93 3.22
C LEU A 94 5.84 19.13 4.54
N ALA A 95 6.11 17.83 4.49
CA ALA A 95 6.20 17.01 5.70
C ALA A 95 7.29 17.53 6.65
N TYR A 96 8.49 17.80 6.14
CA TYR A 96 9.59 18.34 6.95
C TYR A 96 9.26 19.70 7.58
N ARG A 97 8.50 20.55 6.87
CA ARG A 97 8.20 21.91 7.33
C ARG A 97 7.05 21.99 8.32
N TYR A 98 6.01 21.17 8.12
CA TYR A 98 4.73 21.29 8.81
C TYR A 98 4.42 20.14 9.78
N LEU A 99 5.07 18.98 9.64
CA LEU A 99 4.86 17.89 10.57
C LEU A 99 5.61 18.18 11.88
N PRO A 100 4.92 18.16 13.04
CA PRO A 100 5.58 18.37 14.33
C PRO A 100 6.63 17.26 14.56
N ALA A 101 7.75 17.63 15.18
CA ALA A 101 8.80 16.67 15.51
C ALA A 101 8.26 15.59 16.47
N ASP A 102 8.66 14.34 16.24
CA ASP A 102 8.24 13.19 17.05
C ASP A 102 8.42 13.48 18.54
N ARG A 103 7.29 13.50 19.28
CA ARG A 103 7.35 13.39 20.73
C ARG A 103 7.75 11.95 21.02
N ARG A 104 8.97 11.75 21.53
CA ARG A 104 9.44 10.47 22.08
C ARG A 104 8.58 10.12 23.29
N GLU A 105 7.36 9.61 23.07
CA GLU A 105 6.65 8.92 24.15
C GLU A 105 7.38 7.61 24.45
N PRO A 106 7.44 7.20 25.73
CA PRO A 106 8.07 5.95 26.10
C PRO A 106 7.32 4.83 25.39
N LYS A 107 8.04 3.99 24.64
CA LYS A 107 7.50 2.78 24.00
C LYS A 107 6.75 1.96 25.06
N THR A 108 5.43 2.10 25.12
CA THR A 108 4.57 1.14 25.80
C THR A 108 4.73 -0.19 25.08
N ASP A 109 4.73 -1.28 25.86
CA ASP A 109 5.15 -2.62 25.48
C ASP A 109 4.97 -2.93 23.99
N ARG A 110 6.07 -3.28 23.33
CA ARG A 110 6.07 -3.83 21.98
C ARG A 110 5.22 -5.10 22.01
N ALA A 111 3.92 -4.96 21.75
CA ALA A 111 3.10 -6.06 21.31
C ALA A 111 3.85 -6.68 20.11
N GLY A 112 4.27 -7.94 20.26
CA GLY A 112 5.16 -8.59 19.31
C GLY A 112 4.60 -8.48 17.90
N PHE A 113 5.41 -8.00 16.96
CA PHE A 113 5.01 -7.94 15.56
C PHE A 113 4.80 -9.37 15.05
N ASP A 114 3.58 -9.68 14.58
CA ASP A 114 3.28 -11.00 14.03
C ASP A 114 3.85 -11.14 12.62
N VAL A 115 5.12 -11.52 12.54
CA VAL A 115 5.82 -11.79 11.28
C VAL A 115 5.12 -12.91 10.51
N VAL A 116 4.65 -13.94 11.21
CA VAL A 116 4.07 -15.15 10.58
C VAL A 116 2.72 -14.81 9.97
N GLY A 117 1.82 -14.19 10.74
CA GLY A 117 0.53 -13.71 10.24
C GLY A 117 0.69 -12.69 9.11
N THR A 118 1.66 -11.77 9.22
CA THR A 118 1.94 -10.78 8.17
C THR A 118 2.40 -11.43 6.87
N LEU A 119 3.36 -12.38 6.93
CA LEU A 119 3.84 -13.09 5.75
C LEU A 119 2.74 -13.93 5.10
N LEU A 120 1.95 -14.61 5.92
CA LEU A 120 0.85 -15.44 5.46
C LEU A 120 -0.25 -14.61 4.78
N LEU A 121 -0.60 -13.46 5.36
CA LEU A 121 -1.54 -12.51 4.77
C LEU A 121 -1.00 -11.96 3.44
N ALA A 122 0.28 -11.57 3.40
CA ALA A 122 0.92 -11.06 2.19
C ALA A 122 0.93 -12.11 1.06
N LEU A 123 1.26 -13.36 1.37
CA LEU A 123 1.23 -14.47 0.40
C LEU A 123 -0.20 -14.75 -0.09
N THR A 124 -1.17 -14.76 0.82
CA THR A 124 -2.59 -15.01 0.49
C THR A 124 -3.14 -13.93 -0.44
N LEU A 125 -2.92 -12.66 -0.11
CA LEU A 125 -3.35 -11.52 -0.93
C LEU A 125 -2.58 -11.48 -2.25
N GLY A 126 -1.29 -11.82 -2.26
CA GLY A 126 -0.49 -11.93 -3.46
C GLY A 126 -1.00 -13.01 -4.41
N ALA A 127 -1.30 -14.20 -3.90
CA ALA A 127 -1.88 -15.30 -4.67
C ALA A 127 -3.24 -14.91 -5.27
N TYR A 128 -4.11 -14.27 -4.47
CA TYR A 128 -5.40 -13.76 -4.94
C TYR A 128 -5.24 -12.71 -6.05
N ALA A 129 -4.38 -11.70 -5.84
CA ALA A 129 -4.14 -10.66 -6.82
C ALA A 129 -3.59 -11.22 -8.15
N LEU A 130 -2.66 -12.19 -8.06
CA LEU A 130 -2.13 -12.89 -9.24
C LEU A 130 -3.21 -13.70 -9.96
N ALA A 131 -4.06 -14.41 -9.22
CA ALA A 131 -5.17 -15.18 -9.80
C ALA A 131 -6.14 -14.29 -10.60
N MET A 132 -6.41 -13.10 -10.09
CA MET A 132 -7.29 -12.13 -10.74
C MET A 132 -6.62 -11.43 -11.93
N THR A 133 -5.29 -11.30 -11.93
CA THR A 133 -4.56 -10.50 -12.94
C THR A 133 -4.06 -11.35 -14.12
N ILE A 134 -3.53 -12.55 -13.88
CA ILE A 134 -2.88 -13.38 -14.93
C ILE A 134 -3.87 -13.84 -15.99
N GLY A 135 -5.12 -14.10 -15.60
CA GLY A 135 -6.13 -14.68 -16.50
C GLY A 135 -6.64 -13.76 -17.60
N HIS A 136 -6.41 -12.44 -17.50
CA HIS A 136 -7.01 -11.46 -18.41
C HIS A 136 -8.54 -11.65 -18.60
N GLY A 137 -9.25 -12.13 -17.56
CA GLY A 137 -10.68 -12.45 -17.61
C GLY A 137 -11.04 -13.93 -17.86
N ASN A 138 -10.06 -14.81 -18.10
CA ASN A 138 -10.27 -16.26 -18.21
C ASN A 138 -9.68 -17.00 -17.00
N PHE A 139 -10.44 -17.91 -16.40
CA PHE A 139 -9.99 -18.70 -15.25
C PHE A 139 -9.38 -20.03 -15.68
N GLY A 140 -8.12 -19.98 -16.09
CA GLY A 140 -7.32 -21.18 -16.37
C GLY A 140 -6.99 -21.99 -15.11
N SER A 141 -6.40 -23.18 -15.29
CA SER A 141 -5.99 -24.08 -14.20
C SER A 141 -5.07 -23.41 -13.19
N LEU A 142 -4.14 -22.56 -13.64
CA LEU A 142 -3.25 -21.79 -12.76
C LEU A 142 -4.01 -20.79 -11.87
N ASN A 143 -5.01 -20.09 -12.40
CA ASN A 143 -5.80 -19.14 -11.62
C ASN A 143 -6.65 -19.88 -10.58
N MET A 144 -7.23 -21.01 -10.95
CA MET A 144 -7.97 -21.86 -10.02
C MET A 144 -7.06 -22.39 -8.90
N ALA A 145 -5.83 -22.82 -9.24
CA ALA A 145 -4.85 -23.23 -8.23
C ALA A 145 -4.45 -22.07 -7.29
N LEU A 146 -4.26 -20.87 -7.81
CA LEU A 146 -3.96 -19.67 -7.02
C LEU A 146 -5.15 -19.25 -6.13
N LEU A 147 -6.38 -19.36 -6.63
CA LEU A 147 -7.60 -19.11 -5.85
C LEU A 147 -7.74 -20.11 -4.71
N VAL A 148 -7.56 -21.40 -5.01
CA VAL A 148 -7.56 -22.46 -4.00
C VAL A 148 -6.48 -22.20 -2.94
N ALA A 149 -5.26 -21.85 -3.36
CA ALA A 149 -4.18 -21.47 -2.45
C ALA A 149 -4.54 -20.25 -1.59
N ALA A 150 -5.20 -19.23 -2.16
CA ALA A 150 -5.67 -18.07 -1.42
C ALA A 150 -6.79 -18.43 -0.42
N THR A 151 -7.72 -19.31 -0.77
CA THR A 151 -8.76 -19.80 0.14
C THR A 151 -8.14 -20.54 1.33
N PHE A 152 -7.20 -21.46 1.07
CA PHE A 152 -6.49 -22.17 2.13
C PHE A 152 -5.61 -21.24 2.96
N GLY A 153 -4.92 -20.29 2.33
CA GLY A 153 -4.12 -19.27 3.01
C GLY A 153 -4.95 -18.40 3.94
N THR A 154 -6.18 -18.05 3.55
CA THR A 154 -7.13 -17.32 4.40
C THR A 154 -7.55 -18.15 5.61
N GLY A 155 -7.88 -19.42 5.40
CA GLY A 155 -8.21 -20.34 6.51
C GLY A 155 -7.05 -20.51 7.48
N PHE A 156 -5.83 -20.68 6.97
CA PHE A 156 -4.63 -20.78 7.79
C PHE A 156 -4.33 -19.48 8.54
N PHE A 157 -4.56 -18.33 7.89
CA PHE A 157 -4.41 -17.02 8.52
C PHE A 157 -5.31 -16.89 9.73
N VAL A 158 -6.60 -17.21 9.59
CA VAL A 158 -7.56 -17.16 10.71
C VAL A 158 -7.14 -18.10 11.86
N LEU A 159 -6.61 -19.28 11.55
CA LEU A 159 -6.15 -20.23 12.57
C LEU A 159 -4.89 -19.76 13.31
N VAL A 160 -3.94 -19.15 12.60
CA VAL A 160 -2.73 -18.55 13.19
C VAL A 160 -3.12 -17.36 14.05
N GLU A 161 -3.96 -16.47 13.51
CA GLU A 161 -4.42 -15.26 14.19
C GLU A 161 -5.19 -15.56 15.48
N ALA A 162 -5.96 -16.65 15.50
CA ALA A 162 -6.67 -17.12 16.69
C ALA A 162 -5.73 -17.66 17.79
N ARG A 163 -4.46 -17.95 17.47
CA ARG A 163 -3.47 -18.53 18.39
C ARG A 163 -2.36 -17.55 18.79
N VAL A 164 -2.21 -16.43 18.08
CA VAL A 164 -1.15 -15.45 18.32
C VAL A 164 -1.58 -14.47 19.43
N ALA A 165 -0.64 -14.12 20.32
CA ALA A 165 -0.88 -13.25 21.47
C ALA A 165 -1.18 -11.79 21.08
N SER A 166 -0.76 -11.36 19.89
CA SER A 166 -0.98 -10.02 19.34
C SER A 166 -1.50 -10.09 17.89
N PRO A 167 -2.78 -10.42 17.67
CA PRO A 167 -3.35 -10.52 16.33
C PRO A 167 -3.43 -9.14 15.65
N LEU A 168 -3.10 -9.10 14.35
CA LEU A 168 -3.35 -8.00 13.41
C LEU A 168 -4.85 -7.66 13.32
N ILE A 169 -5.74 -8.66 13.34
CA ILE A 169 -7.19 -8.49 13.36
C ILE A 169 -7.75 -9.07 14.65
N ARG A 170 -8.30 -8.22 15.52
CA ARG A 170 -9.04 -8.69 16.70
C ARG A 170 -10.36 -9.32 16.25
N LEU A 171 -10.37 -10.64 16.06
CA LEU A 171 -11.54 -11.43 15.69
C LEU A 171 -12.74 -11.23 16.63
N ALA A 172 -12.49 -10.81 17.88
CA ALA A 172 -13.52 -10.46 18.86
C ALA A 172 -14.35 -9.21 18.51
N ALA A 173 -13.87 -8.33 17.61
CA ALA A 173 -14.61 -7.15 17.17
C ALA A 173 -15.74 -7.46 16.17
N PHE A 174 -15.80 -8.70 15.65
CA PHE A 174 -16.84 -9.18 14.74
C PHE A 174 -17.94 -9.99 15.45
N ARG A 175 -17.88 -10.12 16.79
CA ARG A 175 -18.94 -10.75 17.60
C ARG A 175 -19.92 -9.72 18.13
#